data_AF-S7WP50-F1
#
_entry.id   AF-S7WP50-F1
#
_cell.length_a   1.000
_cell.length_b   1.000
_cell.length_c   1.000
_cell.angle_alpha   90.00
_cell.angle_beta   90.00
_cell.angle_gamma   90.00
#
_symmetry.space_group_name_H-M   'P 1'
#
loop_
_entity.id
_entity.type
_entity.pdbx_description
1 polymer ?
#
loop_
_entity_poly.entity_id
_entity_poly.type
_entity_poly.pdbx_seq_one_letter_code
_entity_poly.pdbx_strand_id
1 'polypeptide(L)'
;MKYFLAVVLLPLFGLSGFSQNLYDFENSAAFANYLRQTNQFDLAIPEYERLVFMKPGDLSLQKNLLAVYWEADLWDVGINRASSLYPNENQLPGELAFEYLALLFKNQQFNKAIDFSENNTNLKESERFFYSGTTYAINYEWKPAYEAYSHLEGSNFQSAQEYITITRQALDEKEKAQVSQPLCPQLYQVQANYTPETGKMAW
;
A
#
# COMPACT_ATOMS: atom_id res chain seq x y z
N MET A 1 -61.54 -8.07 41.85
CA MET A 1 -61.58 -8.38 40.40
C MET A 1 -61.02 -7.29 39.47
N LYS A 2 -60.42 -6.18 39.95
CA LYS A 2 -59.88 -5.12 39.06
C LYS A 2 -58.48 -5.38 38.50
N TYR A 3 -57.70 -6.26 39.11
CA TYR A 3 -56.32 -6.55 38.70
C TYR A 3 -56.17 -7.85 37.90
N PHE A 4 -57.25 -8.62 37.74
CA PHE A 4 -57.21 -9.91 37.05
C PHE A 4 -56.92 -9.75 35.55
N LEU A 5 -57.42 -8.67 34.94
CA LEU A 5 -57.15 -8.33 33.55
C LEU A 5 -55.67 -7.97 33.31
N ALA A 6 -55.05 -7.28 34.27
CA ALA A 6 -53.64 -6.86 34.17
C ALA A 6 -52.66 -8.04 34.30
N VAL A 7 -53.00 -9.03 35.14
CA VAL A 7 -52.20 -10.25 35.32
C VAL A 7 -52.29 -11.18 34.10
N VAL A 8 -53.42 -11.19 33.39
CA VAL A 8 -53.62 -11.98 32.17
C VAL A 8 -53.00 -11.32 30.93
N LEU A 9 -52.88 -9.98 30.91
CA LEU A 9 -52.25 -9.23 29.81
C LEU A 9 -50.71 -9.17 29.88
N LEU A 10 -50.12 -9.32 31.07
CA LEU A 10 -48.67 -9.26 31.26
C LEU A 10 -47.84 -10.35 30.52
N PRO A 11 -48.29 -11.62 30.39
CA PRO A 11 -47.53 -12.63 29.65
C PRO A 11 -47.60 -12.48 28.12
N LEU A 12 -48.49 -11.63 27.57
CA LEU A 12 -48.61 -11.42 26.12
C LEU A 12 -47.50 -10.52 25.54
N PHE A 13 -46.77 -9.78 26.38
CA PHE A 13 -45.62 -8.96 25.95
C PHE A 13 -44.27 -9.68 26.05
N GLY A 14 -44.23 -10.93 26.53
CA GLY A 14 -42.98 -11.66 26.80
C GLY A 14 -42.42 -12.49 25.65
N LEU A 15 -43.12 -12.59 24.51
CA LEU A 15 -42.82 -13.59 23.48
C LEU A 15 -42.52 -12.98 22.12
N SER A 16 -41.42 -12.22 21.99
CA SER A 16 -40.73 -11.96 20.73
C SER A 16 -39.33 -11.37 20.98
N GLY A 17 -38.57 -11.95 21.91
CA GLY A 17 -37.14 -11.68 22.02
C GLY A 17 -36.37 -12.47 20.98
N PHE A 18 -36.49 -12.13 19.68
CA PHE A 18 -35.47 -12.53 18.71
C PHE A 18 -34.20 -11.76 19.07
N SER A 19 -33.44 -12.27 20.05
CA SER A 19 -32.07 -11.84 20.26
C SER A 19 -31.28 -12.30 19.03
N GLN A 20 -31.28 -11.49 17.97
CA GLN A 20 -30.32 -11.66 16.90
C GLN A 20 -28.94 -11.63 17.54
N ASN A 21 -28.09 -12.59 17.20
CA ASN A 21 -26.75 -12.63 17.73
C ASN A 21 -25.97 -11.45 17.12
N LEU A 22 -25.94 -10.32 17.82
CA LEU A 22 -25.24 -9.10 17.38
C LEU A 22 -23.76 -9.34 17.11
N TYR A 23 -23.20 -10.45 17.61
CA TYR A 23 -21.80 -10.83 17.45
C TYR A 23 -21.61 -12.08 16.57
N ASP A 24 -22.61 -12.48 15.77
CA ASP A 24 -22.36 -13.45 14.70
C ASP A 24 -21.47 -12.86 13.60
N PHE A 25 -21.00 -13.72 12.71
CA PHE A 25 -20.02 -13.33 11.69
C PHE A 25 -20.59 -12.27 10.74
N GLU A 26 -21.82 -12.46 10.28
CA GLU A 26 -22.49 -11.59 9.32
C GLU A 26 -22.69 -10.18 9.88
N ASN A 27 -23.19 -10.06 11.11
CA ASN A 27 -23.37 -8.77 11.77
C ASN A 27 -22.02 -8.10 12.07
N SER A 28 -21.03 -8.88 12.49
CA SER A 28 -19.67 -8.38 12.76
C SER A 28 -18.99 -7.86 11.49
N ALA A 29 -19.14 -8.56 10.36
CA ALA A 29 -18.59 -8.14 9.08
C ALA A 29 -19.28 -6.88 8.55
N ALA A 30 -20.61 -6.79 8.66
CA ALA A 30 -21.35 -5.59 8.29
C ALA A 30 -20.94 -4.38 9.15
N PHE A 31 -20.74 -4.59 10.46
CA PHE A 31 -20.32 -3.53 11.38
C PHE A 31 -18.88 -3.05 11.09
N ALA A 32 -17.93 -3.97 10.89
CA ALA A 32 -16.55 -3.61 10.51
C ALA A 32 -16.50 -2.78 9.21
N ASN A 33 -17.28 -3.18 8.20
CA ASN A 33 -17.40 -2.44 6.94
C ASN A 33 -17.98 -1.04 7.15
N TYR A 34 -19.03 -0.91 7.98
CA TYR A 34 -19.61 0.39 8.30
C TYR A 34 -18.61 1.31 9.03
N LEU A 35 -17.86 0.78 9.99
CA LEU A 35 -16.82 1.52 10.70
C LEU A 35 -15.73 2.03 9.76
N ARG A 36 -15.24 1.16 8.85
CA ARG A 36 -14.26 1.53 7.83
C ARG A 36 -14.80 2.62 6.88
N GLN A 37 -16.02 2.46 6.37
CA GLN A 37 -16.64 3.44 5.47
C GLN A 37 -16.89 4.81 6.12
N THR A 38 -17.01 4.84 7.45
CA THR A 38 -17.17 6.07 8.22
C THR A 38 -15.84 6.56 8.82
N ASN A 39 -14.71 6.00 8.38
CA ASN A 39 -13.34 6.33 8.82
C ASN A 39 -13.10 6.18 10.33
N GLN A 40 -13.89 5.35 11.02
CA GLN A 40 -13.70 5.00 12.43
C GLN A 40 -12.69 3.85 12.53
N PHE A 41 -11.45 4.10 12.09
CA PHE A 41 -10.44 3.06 11.90
C PHE A 41 -9.96 2.43 13.22
N ASP A 42 -9.95 3.21 14.29
CA ASP A 42 -9.67 2.76 15.66
C ASP A 42 -10.62 1.65 16.13
N LEU A 43 -11.86 1.66 15.64
CA LEU A 43 -12.86 0.62 15.87
C LEU A 43 -12.87 -0.44 14.77
N ALA A 44 -12.66 -0.05 13.51
CA ALA A 44 -12.73 -0.97 12.38
C ALA A 44 -11.63 -2.04 12.42
N ILE A 45 -10.40 -1.65 12.76
CA ILE A 45 -9.24 -2.55 12.81
C ILE A 45 -9.46 -3.72 13.79
N PRO A 46 -9.79 -3.50 15.08
CA PRO A 46 -10.01 -4.62 15.99
C PRO A 46 -11.17 -5.52 15.57
N GLU A 47 -12.21 -4.97 14.90
CA GLU A 47 -13.29 -5.79 14.35
C GLU A 47 -12.82 -6.65 13.16
N TYR A 48 -12.01 -6.11 12.24
CA TYR A 48 -11.41 -6.93 11.17
C TYR A 48 -10.42 -7.97 11.70
N GLU A 49 -9.63 -7.65 12.72
CA GLU A 49 -8.76 -8.63 13.39
C GLU A 49 -9.59 -9.78 13.98
N ARG A 50 -10.72 -9.45 14.63
CA ARG A 50 -11.67 -10.46 15.14
C ARG A 50 -12.24 -11.32 14.02
N LEU A 51 -12.62 -10.72 12.89
CA LEU A 51 -13.15 -11.44 11.73
C LEU A 51 -12.11 -12.39 11.12
N VAL A 52 -10.86 -11.94 10.97
CA VAL A 52 -9.74 -12.79 10.49
C VAL A 52 -9.46 -13.91 11.49
N PHE A 53 -9.57 -13.66 12.79
CA PHE A 53 -9.46 -14.70 13.83
C PHE A 53 -10.59 -15.73 13.74
N MET A 54 -11.82 -15.31 13.46
CA MET A 54 -12.98 -16.21 13.32
C MET A 54 -12.90 -17.10 12.07
N LYS A 55 -12.33 -16.59 10.96
CA LYS A 55 -12.15 -17.32 9.70
C LYS A 55 -10.70 -17.21 9.22
N PRO A 56 -9.77 -17.95 9.83
CA PRO A 56 -8.37 -17.90 9.42
C PRO A 56 -8.22 -18.38 7.98
N GLY A 57 -7.45 -17.63 7.18
CA GLY A 57 -7.21 -17.94 5.77
C GLY A 57 -8.26 -17.40 4.79
N ASP A 58 -9.31 -16.72 5.27
CA ASP A 58 -10.23 -16.00 4.39
C ASP A 58 -9.52 -14.77 3.79
N LEU A 59 -9.15 -14.89 2.50
CA LEU A 59 -8.41 -13.85 1.80
C LEU A 59 -9.20 -12.55 1.68
N SER A 60 -10.54 -12.59 1.64
CA SER A 60 -11.34 -11.37 1.57
C SER A 60 -11.26 -10.58 2.87
N LEU A 61 -11.31 -11.27 4.01
CA LEU A 61 -11.15 -10.64 5.33
C LEU A 61 -9.74 -10.10 5.53
N GLN A 62 -8.72 -10.88 5.16
CA GLN A 62 -7.32 -10.44 5.25
C GLN A 62 -7.05 -9.23 4.35
N LYS A 63 -7.61 -9.23 3.13
CA LYS A 63 -7.56 -8.08 2.23
C LYS A 63 -8.13 -6.83 2.88
N ASN A 64 -9.33 -6.93 3.44
CA ASN A 64 -9.97 -5.80 4.13
C ASN A 64 -9.19 -5.34 5.36
N LEU A 65 -8.59 -6.28 6.11
CA LEU A 65 -7.73 -5.96 7.24
C LEU A 65 -6.49 -5.18 6.81
N LEU A 66 -5.74 -5.65 5.80
CA LEU A 66 -4.58 -4.92 5.29
C LEU A 66 -4.99 -3.57 4.68
N ALA A 67 -6.16 -3.52 4.02
CA ALA A 67 -6.69 -2.29 3.47
C ALA A 67 -6.95 -1.22 4.54
N VAL A 68 -7.62 -1.59 5.62
CA VAL A 68 -7.92 -0.64 6.70
C VAL A 68 -6.65 -0.14 7.38
N TYR A 69 -5.59 -0.95 7.48
CA TYR A 69 -4.30 -0.50 8.04
C TYR A 69 -3.67 0.61 7.20
N TRP A 70 -3.67 0.52 5.86
CA TRP A 70 -3.07 1.57 5.05
C TRP A 70 -3.97 2.81 4.92
N GLU A 71 -5.29 2.64 4.96
CA GLU A 71 -6.26 3.74 5.01
C GLU A 71 -6.18 4.54 6.31
N ALA A 72 -5.85 3.87 7.42
CA ALA A 72 -5.70 4.46 8.75
C ALA A 72 -4.32 5.10 9.02
N ASP A 73 -3.46 5.14 8.02
CA ASP A 73 -2.05 5.55 8.14
C ASP A 73 -1.22 4.74 9.17
N LEU A 74 -1.62 3.48 9.43
CA LEU A 74 -0.94 2.55 10.35
C LEU A 74 -0.07 1.55 9.57
N TRP A 75 0.79 2.07 8.69
CA TRP A 75 1.51 1.26 7.71
C TRP A 75 2.48 0.26 8.32
N ASP A 76 3.27 0.66 9.33
CA ASP A 76 4.18 -0.23 10.05
C ASP A 76 3.45 -1.40 10.72
N VAL A 77 2.29 -1.11 11.33
CA VAL A 77 1.46 -2.12 11.98
C VAL A 77 0.90 -3.09 10.94
N GLY A 78 0.38 -2.58 9.83
CA GLY A 78 -0.12 -3.40 8.73
C GLY A 78 0.95 -4.27 8.09
N ILE A 79 2.18 -3.76 7.90
CA ILE A 79 3.32 -4.54 7.38
C ILE A 79 3.65 -5.67 8.35
N ASN A 80 3.84 -5.36 9.65
CA ASN A 80 4.12 -6.37 10.66
C ASN A 80 3.00 -7.42 10.75
N ARG A 81 1.75 -7.00 10.56
CA ARG A 81 0.61 -7.91 10.53
C ARG A 81 0.64 -8.82 9.31
N ALA A 82 0.96 -8.29 8.12
CA ALA A 82 1.17 -9.08 6.92
C ALA A 82 2.29 -10.12 7.12
N SER A 83 3.44 -9.72 7.68
CA SER A 83 4.55 -10.63 8.01
C SER A 83 4.14 -11.69 9.06
N SER A 84 3.25 -11.34 9.99
CA SER A 84 2.72 -12.31 10.97
C SER A 84 1.78 -13.34 10.33
N LEU A 85 0.98 -12.94 9.35
CA LEU A 85 0.10 -13.85 8.60
C LEU A 85 0.89 -14.69 7.59
N TYR A 86 1.95 -14.10 7.02
CA TYR A 86 2.81 -14.68 6.00
C TYR A 86 4.29 -14.43 6.32
N PRO A 87 4.93 -15.29 7.13
CA PRO A 87 6.34 -15.12 7.52
C PRO A 87 7.31 -15.10 6.33
N ASN A 88 6.92 -15.72 5.22
CA ASN A 88 7.55 -15.52 3.92
C ASN A 88 6.61 -14.67 3.05
N GLU A 89 6.89 -13.37 2.97
CA GLU A 89 6.05 -12.40 2.26
C GLU A 89 6.02 -12.67 0.74
N ASN A 90 7.04 -13.32 0.18
CA ASN A 90 7.06 -13.76 -1.22
C ASN A 90 6.10 -14.94 -1.50
N GLN A 91 5.45 -15.47 -0.47
CA GLN A 91 4.35 -16.44 -0.56
C GLN A 91 2.99 -15.85 -0.19
N LEU A 92 2.89 -14.53 0.02
CA LEU A 92 1.61 -13.86 0.20
C LEU A 92 0.75 -14.04 -1.08
N PRO A 93 -0.55 -14.37 -0.97
CA PRO A 93 -1.43 -14.57 -2.11
C PRO A 93 -1.57 -13.33 -2.99
N GLY A 94 -1.64 -13.51 -4.31
CA GLY A 94 -1.72 -12.40 -5.26
C GLY A 94 -2.93 -11.49 -5.04
N GLU A 95 -4.02 -12.02 -4.48
CA GLU A 95 -5.24 -11.27 -4.13
C GLU A 95 -5.02 -10.18 -3.08
N LEU A 96 -3.95 -10.32 -2.28
CA LEU A 96 -3.55 -9.40 -1.20
C LEU A 96 -2.40 -8.46 -1.63
N ALA A 97 -1.84 -8.67 -2.83
CA ALA A 97 -0.61 -8.00 -3.26
C ALA A 97 -0.76 -6.48 -3.33
N PHE A 98 -1.90 -5.98 -3.78
CA PHE A 98 -2.16 -4.55 -3.88
C PHE A 98 -2.09 -3.88 -2.50
N GLU A 99 -2.82 -4.41 -1.51
CA GLU A 99 -2.85 -3.86 -0.16
C GLU A 99 -1.47 -3.93 0.51
N TYR A 100 -0.75 -5.03 0.30
CA TYR A 100 0.60 -5.17 0.83
C TYR A 100 1.58 -4.16 0.20
N LEU A 101 1.56 -4.02 -1.12
CA LEU A 101 2.37 -3.01 -1.81
C LEU A 101 1.99 -1.58 -1.43
N ALA A 102 0.70 -1.29 -1.23
CA ALA A 102 0.23 0.01 -0.77
C ALA A 102 0.80 0.35 0.62
N LEU A 103 0.81 -0.61 1.56
CA LEU A 103 1.46 -0.48 2.86
C LEU A 103 2.97 -0.16 2.71
N LEU A 104 3.67 -0.91 1.85
CA LEU A 104 5.10 -0.70 1.61
C LEU A 104 5.40 0.66 0.97
N PHE A 105 4.61 1.08 -0.03
CA PHE A 105 4.79 2.37 -0.71
C PHE A 105 4.56 3.54 0.23
N LYS A 106 3.48 3.48 1.02
CA LYS A 106 3.19 4.50 2.01
C LYS A 106 4.30 4.62 3.04
N ASN A 107 4.83 3.48 3.47
CA ASN A 107 5.96 3.40 4.38
C ASN A 107 7.35 3.56 3.70
N GLN A 108 7.40 3.92 2.42
CA GLN A 108 8.61 4.13 1.63
C GLN A 108 9.60 2.93 1.63
N GLN A 109 9.11 1.71 1.86
CA GLN A 109 9.92 0.48 1.84
C GLN A 109 10.08 -0.05 0.42
N PHE A 110 10.60 0.78 -0.50
CA PHE A 110 10.67 0.46 -1.93
C PHE A 110 11.52 -0.79 -2.23
N ASN A 111 12.63 -1.00 -1.52
CA ASN A 111 13.44 -2.21 -1.71
C ASN A 111 12.66 -3.50 -1.42
N LYS A 112 11.81 -3.50 -0.39
CA LYS A 112 10.94 -4.65 -0.10
C LYS A 112 9.84 -4.79 -1.14
N ALA A 113 9.28 -3.68 -1.61
CA ALA A 113 8.27 -3.71 -2.65
C ALA A 113 8.83 -4.26 -3.97
N ILE A 114 10.08 -3.93 -4.33
CA ILE A 114 10.79 -4.50 -5.47
C ILE A 114 10.93 -6.02 -5.26
N ASP A 115 11.56 -6.45 -4.15
CA ASP A 115 11.74 -7.88 -3.85
C ASP A 115 10.42 -8.65 -3.93
N PHE A 116 9.37 -8.13 -3.29
CA PHE A 116 8.04 -8.73 -3.32
C PHE A 116 7.49 -8.84 -4.75
N SER A 117 7.49 -7.73 -5.50
CA SER A 117 6.91 -7.70 -6.84
C SER A 117 7.63 -8.61 -7.85
N GLU A 118 8.94 -8.80 -7.70
CA GLU A 118 9.75 -9.63 -8.59
C GLU A 118 9.77 -11.09 -8.18
N ASN A 119 9.83 -11.38 -6.88
CA ASN A 119 10.09 -12.72 -6.35
C ASN A 119 8.85 -13.43 -5.80
N ASN A 120 7.69 -12.77 -5.73
CA ASN A 120 6.47 -13.43 -5.26
C ASN A 120 6.01 -14.55 -6.20
N THR A 121 5.77 -15.73 -5.62
CA THR A 121 5.47 -16.95 -6.38
C THR A 121 4.01 -17.11 -6.76
N ASN A 122 3.11 -16.31 -6.18
CA ASN A 122 1.67 -16.37 -6.41
C ASN A 122 1.15 -15.29 -7.37
N LEU A 123 1.96 -14.27 -7.67
CA LEU A 123 1.65 -13.29 -8.70
C LEU A 123 1.68 -13.93 -10.09
N LYS A 124 0.73 -13.52 -10.94
CA LYS A 124 0.83 -13.78 -12.38
C LYS A 124 1.98 -12.96 -12.95
N GLU A 125 2.50 -13.40 -14.09
CA GLU A 125 3.60 -12.70 -14.77
C GLU A 125 3.26 -11.24 -15.09
N SER A 126 2.06 -10.98 -15.60
CA SER A 126 1.61 -9.62 -15.89
C SER A 126 1.44 -8.78 -14.62
N GLU A 127 1.05 -9.38 -13.50
CA GLU A 127 0.95 -8.68 -12.21
C GLU A 127 2.35 -8.35 -11.67
N ARG A 128 3.33 -9.25 -11.82
CA ARG A 128 4.74 -8.98 -11.47
C ARG A 128 5.26 -7.76 -12.22
N PHE A 129 5.14 -7.74 -13.55
CA PHE A 129 5.57 -6.60 -14.36
C PHE A 129 4.84 -5.30 -14.02
N PHE A 130 3.54 -5.37 -13.75
CA PHE A 130 2.77 -4.21 -13.33
C PHE A 130 3.24 -3.65 -11.99
N TYR A 131 3.41 -4.51 -10.98
CA TYR A 131 3.79 -4.09 -9.65
C TYR A 131 5.27 -3.69 -9.55
N SER A 132 6.18 -4.38 -10.23
CA SER A 132 7.59 -3.98 -10.26
C SER A 132 7.77 -2.66 -11.00
N GLY A 133 7.15 -2.52 -12.17
CA GLY A 133 7.15 -1.25 -12.92
C GLY A 133 6.62 -0.08 -12.10
N THR A 134 5.52 -0.30 -11.36
CA THR A 134 4.93 0.72 -10.47
C THR A 134 5.85 1.06 -9.30
N THR A 135 6.49 0.06 -8.71
CA THR A 135 7.45 0.28 -7.62
C THR A 135 8.63 1.11 -8.10
N TYR A 136 9.22 0.76 -9.25
CA TYR A 136 10.31 1.51 -9.86
C TYR A 136 9.90 2.94 -10.21
N ALA A 137 8.71 3.13 -10.79
CA ALA A 137 8.21 4.45 -11.15
C ALA A 137 8.04 5.35 -9.92
N ILE A 138 7.45 4.84 -8.84
CA ILE A 138 7.29 5.58 -7.58
C ILE A 138 8.66 5.88 -6.94
N ASN A 139 9.65 5.01 -7.12
CA ASN A 139 11.03 5.23 -6.68
C ASN A 139 11.88 6.05 -7.67
N TYR A 140 11.27 6.69 -8.68
CA TYR A 140 11.95 7.49 -9.71
C TYR A 140 12.99 6.74 -10.56
N GLU A 141 12.90 5.41 -10.60
CA GLU A 141 13.74 4.53 -11.40
C GLU A 141 13.11 4.30 -12.78
N TRP A 142 13.14 5.33 -13.62
CA TRP A 142 12.38 5.35 -14.88
C TRP A 142 12.75 4.26 -15.89
N LYS A 143 14.02 3.85 -15.92
CA LYS A 143 14.49 2.83 -16.88
C LYS A 143 13.90 1.45 -16.58
N PRO A 144 14.11 0.87 -15.37
CA PRO A 144 13.49 -0.41 -15.05
C PRO A 144 11.96 -0.32 -15.01
N ALA A 145 11.38 0.83 -14.67
CA ALA A 145 9.93 1.04 -14.76
C ALA A 145 9.42 0.88 -16.20
N TYR A 146 10.05 1.57 -17.16
CA TYR A 146 9.70 1.47 -18.58
C TYR A 146 9.90 0.06 -19.13
N GLU A 147 11.01 -0.60 -18.79
CA GLU A 147 11.31 -1.97 -19.20
C GLU A 147 10.21 -2.93 -18.70
N ALA A 148 9.84 -2.85 -17.42
CA ALA A 148 8.78 -3.67 -16.84
C ALA A 148 7.42 -3.42 -17.51
N TYR A 149 7.01 -2.16 -17.69
CA TYR A 149 5.74 -1.85 -18.34
C TYR A 149 5.70 -2.24 -19.83
N SER A 150 6.83 -2.25 -20.52
CA SER A 150 6.90 -2.69 -21.92
C SER A 150 6.51 -4.16 -22.09
N HIS A 151 6.70 -5.00 -21.05
CA HIS A 151 6.22 -6.38 -21.05
C HIS A 151 4.70 -6.52 -20.91
N LEU A 152 3.98 -5.43 -20.64
CA LEU A 152 2.51 -5.40 -20.54
C LEU A 152 1.83 -5.03 -21.86
N GLU A 153 2.57 -4.84 -22.95
CA GLU A 153 2.00 -4.53 -24.26
C GLU A 153 1.05 -5.64 -24.72
N GLY A 154 -0.21 -5.31 -24.97
CA GLY A 154 -1.26 -6.28 -25.32
C GLY A 154 -1.86 -7.04 -24.14
N SER A 155 -1.50 -6.71 -22.90
CA SER A 155 -2.17 -7.23 -21.70
C SER A 155 -3.53 -6.56 -21.46
N ASN A 156 -4.32 -7.13 -20.54
CA ASN A 156 -5.63 -6.57 -20.14
C ASN A 156 -5.52 -5.39 -19.17
N PHE A 157 -4.31 -4.94 -18.81
CA PHE A 157 -4.14 -3.77 -17.95
C PHE A 157 -4.46 -2.50 -18.74
N GLN A 158 -5.63 -1.91 -18.49
CA GLN A 158 -6.12 -0.74 -19.22
C GLN A 158 -5.14 0.44 -19.18
N SER A 159 -4.39 0.60 -18.09
CA SER A 159 -3.41 1.69 -17.90
C SER A 159 -2.01 1.39 -18.44
N ALA A 160 -1.74 0.19 -18.99
CA ALA A 160 -0.39 -0.20 -19.41
C ALA A 160 0.21 0.77 -20.45
N GLN A 161 -0.58 1.15 -21.46
CA GLN A 161 -0.11 2.06 -22.52
C GLN A 161 0.20 3.47 -21.99
N GLU A 162 -0.58 3.94 -21.04
CA GLU A 162 -0.34 5.24 -20.38
C GLU A 162 0.96 5.20 -19.59
N TYR A 163 1.20 4.14 -18.82
CA TYR A 163 2.43 3.97 -18.04
C TYR A 163 3.68 3.82 -18.91
N ILE A 164 3.61 3.06 -20.01
CA ILE A 164 4.70 2.99 -21.01
C ILE A 164 5.01 4.40 -21.55
N THR A 165 3.98 5.17 -21.87
CA THR A 165 4.14 6.54 -22.40
C THR A 165 4.79 7.48 -21.39
N ILE A 166 4.29 7.50 -20.15
CA ILE A 166 4.78 8.39 -19.09
C ILE A 166 6.24 8.05 -18.74
N THR A 167 6.56 6.76 -18.58
CA THR A 167 7.92 6.33 -18.25
C THR A 167 8.91 6.59 -19.39
N ARG A 168 8.48 6.48 -20.66
CA ARG A 168 9.29 6.89 -21.81
C ARG A 168 9.57 8.40 -21.79
N GLN A 169 8.56 9.22 -21.56
CA GLN A 169 8.73 10.68 -21.48
C GLN A 169 9.70 11.08 -20.36
N ALA A 170 9.58 10.44 -19.18
CA ALA A 170 10.48 10.68 -18.05
C ALA A 170 11.94 10.31 -18.36
N LEU A 171 12.18 9.25 -19.16
CA LEU A 171 13.51 8.89 -19.65
C LEU A 171 14.07 9.95 -20.58
N ASP A 172 13.30 10.37 -21.59
CA ASP A 172 13.73 11.38 -22.56
C ASP A 172 14.07 12.72 -21.87
N GLU A 173 13.30 13.11 -20.86
CA GLU A 173 13.56 14.31 -20.07
C GLU A 173 14.84 14.20 -19.23
N LYS A 174 15.07 13.04 -18.60
CA LYS A 174 16.29 12.77 -17.83
C LYS A 174 17.53 12.84 -18.72
N GLU A 175 17.47 12.26 -19.93
CA GLU A 175 18.57 12.32 -20.89
C GLU A 175 18.83 13.75 -21.37
N LYS A 176 17.78 14.50 -21.72
CA LYS A 176 17.91 15.93 -22.07
C LYS A 176 18.54 16.74 -20.95
N ALA A 177 18.11 16.52 -19.70
CA ALA A 177 18.67 17.19 -18.53
C ALA A 177 20.17 16.90 -18.37
N GLN A 178 20.58 15.64 -18.52
CA GLN A 178 21.99 15.23 -18.45
C GLN A 178 22.84 15.80 -19.59
N VAL A 179 22.30 15.87 -20.81
CA VAL A 179 22.98 16.48 -21.97
C VAL A 179 23.04 18.01 -21.86
N SER A 180 22.05 18.64 -21.21
CA SER A 180 21.99 20.09 -20.99
C SER A 180 22.81 20.59 -19.79
N GLN A 181 23.31 19.69 -18.92
CA GLN A 181 24.37 20.05 -17.98
C GLN A 181 25.60 20.44 -18.80
N PRO A 182 26.07 21.70 -18.76
CA PRO A 182 27.21 22.08 -19.56
C PRO A 182 28.40 21.25 -19.10
N LEU A 183 28.96 20.47 -20.03
CA LEU A 183 30.39 20.24 -20.07
C LEU A 183 31.02 21.64 -19.95
N CYS A 184 31.46 22.02 -18.76
CA CYS A 184 32.44 23.06 -18.59
C CYS A 184 33.81 22.39 -18.67
N PRO A 185 34.40 22.19 -19.86
CA PRO A 185 35.85 22.09 -19.91
C PRO A 185 36.38 23.50 -19.64
N GLN A 186 37.12 23.64 -18.54
CA GLN A 186 38.08 24.74 -18.28
C GLN A 186 37.55 26.14 -17.93
N LEU A 187 36.89 26.28 -16.78
CA LEU A 187 36.92 27.57 -16.03
C LEU A 187 37.39 27.38 -14.58
N TYR A 188 38.41 26.53 -14.40
CA TYR A 188 39.25 26.49 -13.19
C TYR A 188 40.69 26.90 -13.50
N GLN A 189 40.88 27.89 -14.36
CA GLN A 189 42.10 28.70 -14.35
C GLN A 189 41.72 30.14 -14.63
N VAL A 190 42.45 31.04 -13.98
CA VAL A 190 42.41 32.50 -14.06
C VAL A 190 41.57 33.16 -12.95
N GLN A 191 42.32 33.79 -12.03
CA GLN A 191 41.97 34.64 -10.88
C GLN A 191 41.89 33.87 -9.53
N ALA A 192 42.87 33.94 -8.63
CA ALA A 192 43.60 35.12 -8.20
C ALA A 192 45.07 34.83 -7.81
N ASN A 193 46.00 35.30 -8.64
CA ASN A 193 47.21 35.93 -8.13
C ASN A 193 46.83 37.35 -7.71
N TYR A 194 46.56 37.55 -6.43
CA TYR A 194 46.52 38.87 -5.82
C TYR A 194 47.51 38.88 -4.65
N THR A 195 48.69 39.42 -4.90
CA THR A 195 49.64 39.88 -3.89
C THR A 195 49.40 41.37 -3.65
N PRO A 196 48.93 41.79 -2.46
CA PRO A 196 49.28 43.09 -1.92
C PRO A 196 50.57 42.92 -1.09
N GLU A 197 51.51 43.80 -1.34
CA GLU A 197 52.83 43.86 -0.75
C GLU A 197 52.82 43.74 0.78
N THR A 198 53.89 43.11 1.31
CA THR A 198 54.30 43.00 2.73
C THR A 198 53.51 42.01 3.60
N GLY A 199 54.08 40.95 4.17
CA GLY A 199 55.45 40.48 4.24
C GLY A 199 55.56 39.55 5.45
N LYS A 200 55.60 38.23 5.21
CA LYS A 200 56.32 37.19 5.98
C LYS A 200 55.89 35.80 5.49
N MET A 201 56.86 35.04 4.98
CA MET A 201 56.72 33.61 4.73
C MET A 201 57.10 32.84 6.01
N ALA A 202 56.28 31.87 6.38
CA ALA A 202 56.66 30.78 7.26
C ALA A 202 56.16 29.48 6.61
N TRP A 203 57.08 28.50 6.60
CA TRP A 203 57.08 27.20 5.93
C TRP A 203 55.81 26.37 6.07
#